data_AF-A0A7S2HHV3-F1
#
_entry.id   AF-A0A7S2HHV3-F1
#
_cell.length_a   1.000
_cell.length_b   1.000
_cell.length_c   1.000
_cell.angle_alpha   90.00
_cell.angle_beta   90.00
_cell.angle_gamma   90.00
#
_symmetry.space_group_name_H-M   'P 1'
#
loop_
_entity.id
_entity.type
_entity.pdbx_description
1 polymer ?
#
loop_
_entity_poly.entity_id
_entity_poly.type
_entity_poly.pdbx_seq_one_letter_code
_entity_poly.pdbx_strand_id
1 'polypeptide(L)'
;RRCFGLKARHRGTVYVPRLVARKTLEKATRRHPDHTLLLPPYISAPELRILFRLDYASTFRLLGVKYAQSKYFWQDYDGREYETTSKRKVLVPFELAAVPVQGLGLSPRLVDVEPDWSLPDAPAPSVAPVPVVAVL
;
A
#
# COMPACT_ATOMS: atom_id res chain seq x y z
N ARG A 1 25.62 -18.36 16.98
CA ARG A 1 24.51 -17.55 16.42
C ARG A 1 24.99 -16.09 16.37
N ARG A 2 25.45 -15.60 15.21
CA ARG A 2 26.01 -14.24 15.05
C ARG A 2 25.03 -13.39 14.24
N CYS A 3 24.50 -12.35 14.87
CA CYS A 3 23.67 -11.34 14.22
C CYS A 3 24.57 -10.53 13.27
N PHE A 4 24.33 -10.64 11.96
CA PHE A 4 25.07 -9.84 10.99
C PHE A 4 24.63 -8.39 11.06
N GLY A 5 25.60 -7.51 11.31
CA GLY A 5 25.43 -6.08 11.48
C GLY A 5 24.90 -5.40 10.22
N LEU A 6 23.79 -4.69 10.39
CA LEU A 6 23.30 -3.66 9.48
C LEU A 6 24.32 -2.51 9.46
N LYS A 7 25.17 -2.46 8.43
CA LYS A 7 25.94 -1.26 8.14
C LYS A 7 25.00 -0.20 7.57
N ALA A 8 24.58 0.72 8.43
CA ALA A 8 23.88 1.94 8.04
C ALA A 8 24.78 2.78 7.13
N ARG A 9 24.41 2.88 5.85
CA ARG A 9 24.96 3.88 4.93
C ARG A 9 23.83 4.63 4.25
N HIS A 10 23.46 5.76 4.83
CA HIS A 10 23.34 7.01 4.09
C HIS A 10 23.36 8.19 5.05
N ARG A 11 24.45 8.98 4.96
CA ARG A 11 24.49 10.37 5.42
C ARG A 11 23.57 11.17 4.50
N GLY A 12 22.65 11.90 5.09
CA GLY A 12 21.59 12.63 4.43
C GLY A 12 20.40 12.60 5.36
N THR A 13 20.14 13.73 6.00
CA THR A 13 18.99 13.99 6.88
C THR A 13 17.79 13.14 6.47
N VAL A 14 17.46 12.11 7.27
CA VAL A 14 16.25 11.32 7.08
C VAL A 14 15.08 12.22 7.46
N TYR A 15 14.71 13.04 6.48
CA TYR A 15 13.42 13.66 6.20
C TYR A 15 12.50 13.65 7.42
N VAL A 16 12.48 14.76 8.16
CA VAL A 16 11.49 15.04 9.22
C VAL A 16 10.08 14.56 8.82
N PRO A 17 9.61 14.72 7.56
CA PRO A 17 8.31 14.18 7.15
C PRO A 17 8.18 12.65 7.17
N ARG A 18 9.24 11.87 6.90
CA ARG A 18 9.19 10.39 6.98
C ARG A 18 9.10 9.91 8.43
N LEU A 19 9.73 10.63 9.33
CA LEU A 19 9.72 10.32 10.76
C LEU A 19 8.38 10.74 11.39
N VAL A 20 7.84 11.89 10.96
CA VAL A 20 6.49 12.33 11.30
C VAL A 20 5.47 11.34 10.75
N ALA A 21 5.49 11.00 9.47
CA ALA A 21 4.59 10.00 8.87
C ALA A 21 4.64 8.66 9.62
N ARG A 22 5.83 8.20 10.02
CA ARG A 22 5.95 6.99 10.84
C ARG A 22 5.31 7.14 12.20
N LYS A 23 5.55 8.24 12.91
CA LYS A 23 4.91 8.51 14.21
C LYS A 23 3.39 8.63 14.08
N THR A 24 2.91 9.18 12.96
CA THR A 24 1.49 9.27 12.65
C THR A 24 0.90 7.89 12.38
N LEU A 25 1.58 7.06 11.59
CA LEU A 25 1.19 5.66 11.36
C LEU A 25 1.24 4.87 12.66
N GLU A 26 2.31 4.94 13.45
CA GLU A 26 2.42 4.28 14.76
C GLU A 26 1.32 4.74 15.74
N LYS A 27 1.00 6.04 15.77
CA LYS A 27 -0.13 6.56 16.57
C LYS A 27 -1.48 6.10 16.04
N ALA A 28 -1.67 6.04 14.72
CA ALA A 28 -2.88 5.53 14.10
C ALA A 28 -3.05 4.02 14.40
N THR A 29 -1.98 3.23 14.29
CA THR A 29 -1.93 1.80 14.66
C THR A 29 -2.25 1.57 16.14
N ARG A 30 -1.89 2.49 17.04
CA ARG A 30 -2.28 2.41 18.46
C ARG A 30 -3.74 2.81 18.72
N ARG A 31 -4.35 3.58 17.82
CA ARG A 31 -5.74 4.08 17.94
C ARG A 31 -6.75 3.21 17.19
N HIS A 32 -6.32 2.53 16.13
CA HIS A 32 -7.11 1.58 15.38
C HIS A 32 -6.56 0.17 15.67
N PRO A 33 -7.26 -0.65 16.47
CA PRO A 33 -6.86 -2.03 16.75
C PRO A 33 -6.85 -2.89 15.49
N ASP A 34 -7.62 -2.47 14.48
CA ASP A 34 -7.65 -3.07 13.18
C ASP A 34 -6.38 -2.62 12.44
N HIS A 35 -5.36 -3.48 12.42
CA HIS A 35 -4.12 -3.34 11.65
C HIS A 35 -4.37 -3.38 10.13
N THR A 36 -5.46 -2.77 9.67
CA THR A 36 -5.98 -2.85 8.31
C THR A 36 -5.23 -1.89 7.41
N LEU A 37 -4.61 -2.43 6.36
CA LEU A 37 -3.94 -1.66 5.33
C LEU A 37 -4.81 -1.65 4.07
N LEU A 38 -5.22 -0.46 3.68
CA LEU A 38 -5.97 -0.23 2.45
C LEU A 38 -5.02 -0.25 1.24
N LEU A 39 -5.29 -1.11 0.27
CA LEU A 39 -4.50 -1.24 -0.96
C LEU A 39 -5.39 -1.09 -2.21
N PRO A 40 -4.88 -0.46 -3.28
CA PRO A 40 -5.57 -0.42 -4.56
C PRO A 40 -5.58 -1.80 -5.25
N PRO A 41 -6.43 -2.01 -6.28
CA PRO A 41 -6.47 -3.26 -7.05
C PRO A 41 -5.14 -3.63 -7.71
N TYR A 42 -4.38 -2.63 -8.15
CA TYR A 42 -3.02 -2.80 -8.66
C TYR A 42 -2.10 -1.84 -7.94
N ILE A 43 -1.00 -2.35 -7.43
CA ILE A 43 -0.01 -1.54 -6.71
C ILE A 43 1.37 -1.66 -7.35
N SER A 44 2.11 -0.55 -7.34
CA SER A 44 3.46 -0.52 -7.88
C SER A 44 4.47 -1.11 -6.88
N ALA A 45 5.42 -1.91 -7.37
CA ALA A 45 6.50 -2.44 -6.54
C ALA A 45 7.32 -1.34 -5.83
N PRO A 46 7.57 -0.15 -6.43
CA PRO A 46 8.20 0.97 -5.74
C PRO A 46 7.42 1.48 -4.52
N GLU A 47 6.09 1.51 -4.58
CA GLU A 47 5.25 1.92 -3.45
C GLU A 47 5.34 0.91 -2.31
N LEU A 48 5.19 -0.38 -2.62
CA LEU A 48 5.34 -1.45 -1.62
C LEU A 48 6.73 -1.44 -0.97
N ARG A 49 7.77 -1.18 -1.78
CA ARG A 49 9.13 -1.01 -1.27
C ARG A 49 9.21 0.12 -0.24
N ILE A 50 8.60 1.27 -0.52
CA ILE A 50 8.61 2.42 0.38
C ILE A 50 7.80 2.11 1.64
N LEU A 51 6.64 1.48 1.46
CA LEU A 51 5.73 1.08 2.53
C LEU A 51 6.40 0.13 3.53
N PHE A 52 7.04 -0.93 3.03
CA PHE A 52 7.72 -1.93 3.86
C PHE A 52 9.16 -1.53 4.23
N ARG A 53 9.68 -0.43 3.68
CA ARG A 53 11.07 0.02 3.84
C ARG A 53 12.11 -1.03 3.43
N LEU A 54 11.80 -1.79 2.39
CA LEU A 54 12.66 -2.83 1.85
C LEU A 54 13.53 -2.29 0.70
N ASP A 55 14.50 -3.08 0.27
CA ASP A 55 15.19 -2.88 -0.99
C ASP A 55 14.40 -3.52 -2.15
N TYR A 56 14.76 -3.17 -3.39
CA TYR A 56 14.07 -3.71 -4.56
C TYR A 56 14.19 -5.24 -4.65
N ALA A 57 15.34 -5.82 -4.30
CA ALA A 57 15.54 -7.26 -4.44
C ALA A 57 14.64 -8.04 -3.47
N SER A 58 14.56 -7.61 -2.21
CA SER A 58 13.63 -8.23 -1.24
C SER A 58 12.17 -8.01 -1.64
N THR A 59 11.81 -6.82 -2.10
CA THR A 59 10.43 -6.52 -2.54
C THR A 59 10.03 -7.41 -3.72
N PHE A 60 10.89 -7.55 -4.72
CA PHE A 60 10.64 -8.41 -5.87
C PHE A 60 10.55 -9.88 -5.51
N ARG A 61 11.38 -10.35 -4.58
CA ARG A 61 11.30 -11.72 -4.08
C ARG A 61 9.96 -12.00 -3.40
N LEU A 62 9.48 -11.06 -2.57
CA LEU A 62 8.17 -11.18 -1.89
C LEU A 62 7.01 -11.22 -2.88
N LEU A 63 7.11 -10.48 -3.99
CA LEU A 63 6.07 -10.39 -5.02
C LEU A 63 6.22 -11.43 -6.13
N GLY A 64 7.17 -12.37 -6.02
CA GLY A 64 7.41 -13.38 -7.06
C GLY A 64 7.98 -12.83 -8.38
N VAL A 65 8.48 -11.59 -8.38
CA VAL A 65 9.04 -10.94 -9.57
C VAL A 65 10.44 -11.50 -9.84
N LYS A 66 10.63 -12.07 -11.03
CA LYS A 66 11.90 -12.61 -11.53
C LYS A 66 12.58 -11.58 -12.42
N TYR A 67 13.92 -11.58 -12.46
CA TYR A 67 14.69 -10.74 -13.37
C TYR A 67 15.55 -11.64 -14.26
N ALA A 68 15.35 -11.58 -15.57
CA ALA A 68 16.08 -12.36 -16.57
C ALA A 68 16.20 -11.54 -17.87
N GLN A 69 17.28 -11.72 -18.64
CA GLN A 69 17.45 -11.06 -19.95
C GLN A 69 17.21 -9.53 -19.94
N SER A 70 17.61 -8.85 -18.86
CA SER A 70 17.36 -7.42 -18.66
C SER A 70 15.88 -6.98 -18.57
N LYS A 71 14.98 -7.93 -18.32
CA LYS A 71 13.54 -7.71 -18.12
C LYS A 71 13.10 -8.29 -16.76
N TYR A 72 12.03 -7.72 -16.23
CA TYR A 72 11.33 -8.17 -15.04
C TYR A 72 10.08 -8.94 -15.47
N PHE A 73 9.87 -10.10 -14.88
CA PHE A 73 8.75 -11.00 -15.16
C PHE A 73 7.98 -11.29 -13.88
N TRP A 74 6.67 -11.28 -13.96
CA TRP A 74 5.81 -11.73 -12.86
C TRP A 74 4.53 -12.34 -13.44
N GLN A 75 3.82 -13.09 -12.60
CA GLN A 75 2.58 -13.75 -12.97
C GLN A 75 1.49 -13.28 -12.03
N ASP A 76 0.29 -13.05 -12.56
CA ASP A 76 -0.91 -12.77 -11.75
C ASP A 76 -1.53 -14.09 -11.24
N TYR A 77 -2.55 -13.98 -10.38
CA TYR A 77 -3.28 -15.13 -9.84
C TYR A 77 -3.93 -15.97 -10.95
N ASP A 78 -4.37 -15.34 -12.05
CA ASP A 78 -4.95 -16.01 -13.22
C ASP A 78 -3.91 -16.69 -14.13
N GLY A 79 -2.64 -16.73 -13.73
CA GLY A 79 -1.55 -17.32 -14.53
C GLY A 79 -1.13 -16.49 -15.74
N ARG A 80 -1.60 -15.24 -15.84
CA ARG A 80 -1.16 -14.29 -16.88
C ARG A 80 0.26 -13.85 -16.60
N GLU A 81 1.12 -13.91 -17.61
CA GLU A 81 2.51 -13.47 -17.50
C GLU A 81 2.66 -12.02 -17.95
N TYR A 82 3.39 -11.23 -17.17
CA TYR A 82 3.69 -9.83 -17.45
C TYR A 82 5.19 -9.64 -17.54
N GLU A 83 5.61 -8.75 -18.44
CA GLU A 83 7.00 -8.34 -18.56
C GLU A 83 7.16 -6.82 -18.59
N THR A 84 8.29 -6.34 -18.07
CA THR A 84 8.70 -4.95 -18.24
C THR A 84 10.22 -4.80 -18.20
N THR A 85 10.75 -3.79 -18.88
CA THR A 85 12.17 -3.42 -18.79
C THR A 85 12.45 -2.53 -17.58
N SER A 86 11.43 -1.84 -17.05
CA SER A 86 11.59 -0.86 -15.97
C SER A 86 11.09 -1.39 -14.63
N LYS A 87 12.00 -1.47 -13.65
CA LYS A 87 11.66 -1.81 -12.26
C LYS A 87 10.57 -0.93 -11.62
N ARG A 88 10.37 0.28 -12.15
CA ARG A 88 9.36 1.23 -11.65
C ARG A 88 7.96 0.96 -12.22
N LYS A 89 7.87 0.21 -13.31
CA LYS A 89 6.62 -0.12 -14.00
C LYS A 89 6.10 -1.52 -13.65
N VAL A 90 6.71 -2.17 -12.65
CA VAL A 90 6.22 -3.45 -12.13
C VAL A 90 4.97 -3.16 -11.31
N LEU A 91 3.83 -3.58 -11.83
CA LEU A 91 2.51 -3.44 -11.22
C LEU A 91 2.02 -4.83 -10.83
N VAL A 92 1.64 -4.99 -9.58
CA VAL A 92 1.25 -6.28 -9.01
C VAL A 92 -0.19 -6.19 -8.53
N PRO A 93 -1.05 -7.19 -8.82
CA PRO A 93 -2.41 -7.22 -8.34
C PRO A 93 -2.48 -7.30 -6.82
N PHE A 94 -3.61 -6.85 -6.27
CA PHE A 94 -3.90 -6.84 -4.84
C PHE A 94 -3.61 -8.19 -4.17
N GLU A 95 -4.03 -9.29 -4.78
CA GLU A 95 -3.86 -10.64 -4.21
C GLU A 95 -2.39 -10.99 -3.91
N LEU A 96 -1.49 -10.62 -4.82
CA LEU A 96 -0.06 -10.86 -4.64
C LEU A 96 0.59 -9.88 -3.66
N ALA A 97 0.07 -8.66 -3.59
CA ALA A 97 0.51 -7.67 -2.61
C ALA A 97 -0.03 -7.98 -1.19
N ALA A 98 -1.17 -8.66 -1.08
CA ALA A 98 -1.81 -9.00 0.19
C ALA A 98 -0.98 -10.01 1.01
N VAL A 99 -0.38 -11.00 0.35
CA VAL A 99 0.45 -12.02 1.00
C VAL A 99 1.60 -11.43 1.85
N PRO A 100 2.48 -10.56 1.32
CA PRO A 100 3.54 -9.95 2.13
C PRO A 100 3.00 -8.99 3.20
N VAL A 101 1.84 -8.36 2.99
CA VAL A 101 1.18 -7.52 4.00
C VAL A 101 0.74 -8.36 5.20
N GLN A 102 0.09 -9.50 4.96
CA GLN A 102 -0.29 -10.44 6.00
C GLN A 102 0.94 -10.99 6.76
N GLY A 103 2.03 -11.28 6.03
CA GLY A 103 3.29 -11.69 6.64
C GLY A 103 3.93 -10.65 7.57
N LEU A 104 3.54 -9.37 7.43
CA LEU A 104 3.97 -8.27 8.31
C LEU A 104 2.99 -8.03 9.49
N GLY A 105 1.96 -8.86 9.64
CA GLY A 105 0.95 -8.73 10.69
C GLY A 105 -0.08 -7.62 10.43
N LEU A 106 -0.24 -7.21 9.16
CA LEU A 106 -1.25 -6.25 8.73
C LEU A 106 -2.38 -6.98 7.98
N SER A 107 -3.61 -6.49 8.11
CA SER A 107 -4.78 -7.03 7.40
C SER A 107 -4.97 -6.25 6.10
N PRO A 108 -4.59 -6.76 4.91
CA PRO A 108 -4.83 -6.06 3.66
C PRO A 108 -6.34 -6.00 3.37
N ARG A 109 -6.82 -4.83 2.96
CA ARG A 109 -8.20 -4.64 2.50
C ARG A 109 -8.17 -3.90 1.17
N LEU A 110 -8.85 -4.46 0.18
CA LEU A 110 -9.01 -3.86 -1.13
C LEU A 110 -9.82 -2.56 -0.99
N VAL A 111 -9.33 -1.49 -1.59
CA VAL A 111 -10.07 -0.24 -1.74
C VAL A 111 -10.98 -0.37 -2.95
N ASP A 112 -12.28 -0.28 -2.72
CA ASP A 112 -13.25 -0.12 -3.80
C ASP A 112 -13.01 1.22 -4.49
N VAL A 113 -12.63 1.16 -5.75
CA VAL A 113 -12.29 2.34 -6.57
C VAL A 113 -13.54 3.10 -6.98
N GLU A 114 -14.69 2.42 -6.98
CA GLU A 114 -15.99 2.99 -7.29
C GLU A 114 -16.89 2.81 -6.07
N PRO A 115 -17.24 3.89 -5.34
CA PRO A 115 -18.35 3.80 -4.41
C PRO A 115 -19.62 3.52 -5.22
N ASP A 116 -20.43 2.56 -4.81
CA ASP A 116 -21.74 2.32 -5.40
C ASP A 116 -22.61 3.56 -5.27
N TRP A 117 -22.61 4.44 -6.28
CA TRP A 117 -23.50 5.60 -6.37
C TRP A 117 -24.99 5.19 -6.51
N SER A 118 -25.26 3.89 -6.55
CA SER A 118 -26.58 3.27 -6.70
C SER A 118 -27.15 2.72 -5.38
N LEU A 119 -26.42 2.82 -4.26
CA LEU A 119 -27.02 2.57 -2.95
C LEU A 119 -28.01 3.71 -2.66
N PRO A 120 -29.30 3.42 -2.36
CA PRO A 120 -30.20 4.46 -1.91
C PRO A 120 -29.56 5.11 -0.68
N ASP A 121 -29.47 6.43 -0.73
CA ASP A 121 -28.83 7.27 0.27
C ASP A 121 -29.12 6.78 1.69
N ALA A 122 -28.12 6.91 2.55
CA ALA A 122 -28.23 6.70 4.00
C ALA A 122 -29.62 7.10 4.53
N PRO A 123 -30.18 6.37 5.52
CA PRO A 123 -31.52 6.64 6.03
C PRO A 123 -31.68 8.13 6.27
N ALA A 124 -32.71 8.72 5.63
CA ALA A 124 -32.93 10.15 5.61
C ALA A 124 -32.67 10.76 7.00
N PRO A 125 -31.90 11.86 7.11
CA PRO A 125 -31.69 12.49 8.39
C PRO A 125 -33.07 12.84 8.97
N SER A 126 -33.35 12.36 10.19
CA SER A 126 -34.61 12.61 10.91
C SER A 126 -34.86 14.08 11.24
N VAL A 127 -33.91 14.96 10.90
CA VAL A 127 -33.92 16.38 11.18
C VAL A 127 -34.04 17.13 9.86
N ALA A 128 -35.15 17.88 9.73
CA ALA A 128 -35.41 18.72 8.58
C ALA A 128 -34.24 19.72 8.33
N PRO A 129 -33.86 19.97 7.07
CA PRO A 129 -32.80 20.92 6.77
C PRO A 129 -33.19 22.33 7.24
N VAL A 130 -32.28 22.99 7.97
CA VAL A 130 -32.46 24.38 8.42
C VAL A 130 -32.20 25.30 7.23
N PRO A 131 -33.19 26.10 6.77
CA PRO A 131 -32.98 27.03 5.67
C PRO A 131 -32.07 28.18 6.11
N VAL A 132 -30.94 28.34 5.42
CA VAL A 132 -30.06 29.51 5.58
C VAL A 132 -30.48 30.54 4.54
N VAL A 133 -31.08 31.64 4.99
CA VAL A 133 -31.41 32.79 4.13
C VAL A 133 -30.18 33.70 4.08
N ALA A 134 -29.58 33.83 2.89
CA ALA A 134 -28.59 34.87 2.65
C ALA A 134 -29.31 36.22 2.61
N VAL A 135 -29.03 37.09 3.58
CA VAL A 135 -29.46 38.49 3.54
C VAL A 135 -28.43 39.24 2.69
N LEU A 136 -28.87 39.75 1.53
CA LEU A 136 -28.11 40.66 0.68
C LEU A 136 -28.24 42.09 1.18
#